data_AF-A0A1J3J7W4-F1
#
_entry.id   AF-A0A1J3J7W4-F1
#
_cell.length_a   1.000
_cell.length_b   1.000
_cell.length_c   1.000
_cell.angle_alpha   90.00
_cell.angle_beta   90.00
_cell.angle_gamma   90.00
#
_symmetry.space_group_name_H-M   'P 1'
#
loop_
_entity.id
_entity.type
_entity.pdbx_description
1 polymer ?
#
loop_
_entity_poly.entity_id
_entity_poly.type
_entity_poly.pdbx_seq_one_letter_code
_entity_poly.pdbx_strand_id
1 'polypeptide(L)'
;ERYKNIPLYVTENGFGENSTGVLLNDYRRVKFMSSYLDALKRAMRKGADIRGYFTWSLLDNFEWIYGYTIRFGLYHVDFHTQERTPRLSASWYKNFIFQHRAQCKDHMMMSETKKEDPNCCSCLSCLMLQ
;
A
#
# COMPACT_ATOMS: atom_id res chain seq x y z
N GLU A 1 19.50 -11.98 5.34
CA GLU A 1 20.75 -12.68 5.76
C GLU A 1 21.95 -11.74 5.87
N ARG A 2 22.39 -11.08 4.79
CA ARG A 2 23.58 -10.18 4.80
C ARG A 2 23.56 -9.04 5.84
N TYR A 3 22.39 -8.47 6.12
CA TYR A 3 22.24 -7.29 6.99
C TYR A 3 21.40 -7.56 8.26
N LYS A 4 21.47 -8.78 8.80
CA LYS A 4 20.93 -9.14 10.13
C LYS A 4 19.44 -8.80 10.38
N ASN A 5 18.58 -8.98 9.37
CA ASN A 5 17.12 -8.87 9.46
C ASN A 5 16.62 -7.67 10.30
N ILE A 6 17.20 -6.50 10.05
CA ILE A 6 16.77 -5.26 10.71
C ILE A 6 15.33 -4.92 10.31
N PRO A 7 14.59 -4.18 11.15
CA PRO A 7 13.26 -3.67 10.82
C PRO A 7 13.26 -2.87 9.50
N LEU A 8 12.34 -3.20 8.61
CA LEU A 8 12.23 -2.63 7.28
C LEU A 8 10.91 -1.89 7.08
N TYR A 9 10.99 -0.72 6.45
CA TYR A 9 9.85 0.04 5.97
C TYR A 9 10.00 0.24 4.47
N VAL A 10 8.97 -0.12 3.70
CA VAL A 10 8.91 0.22 2.27
C VAL A 10 8.41 1.65 2.19
N THR A 11 9.33 2.60 2.09
CA THR A 11 9.02 4.04 2.11
C THR A 11 8.37 4.52 0.82
N GLU A 12 8.66 3.88 -0.30
CA GLU A 12 8.09 4.24 -1.60
C GLU A 12 7.92 2.98 -2.46
N ASN A 13 6.70 2.76 -2.94
CA ASN A 13 6.40 1.80 -3.99
C ASN A 13 5.17 2.26 -4.78
N GLY A 14 5.24 2.26 -6.11
CA GLY A 14 4.20 2.84 -6.92
C GLY A 14 4.27 2.46 -8.39
N PHE A 15 3.20 2.75 -9.12
CA PHE A 15 3.10 2.56 -10.56
C PHE A 15 2.75 3.87 -11.26
N GLY A 16 3.73 4.40 -11.98
CA GLY A 16 3.61 5.60 -12.79
C GLY A 16 2.99 5.26 -14.14
N GLU A 17 1.92 5.96 -14.51
CA GLU A 17 1.29 5.82 -15.81
C GLU A 17 1.39 7.14 -16.57
N ASN A 18 1.82 7.06 -17.84
CA ASN A 18 1.81 8.22 -18.72
C ASN A 18 0.35 8.51 -19.09
N SER A 19 -0.12 9.70 -18.75
CA SER A 19 -1.47 10.11 -19.07
C SER A 19 -1.55 11.61 -19.31
N THR A 20 -2.05 11.97 -20.49
CA THR A 20 -2.39 13.34 -20.86
C THR A 20 -3.81 13.73 -20.43
N GLY A 21 -4.54 12.83 -19.76
CA GLY A 21 -5.94 13.03 -19.37
C GLY A 21 -6.28 12.45 -17.99
N VAL A 22 -7.58 12.47 -17.65
CA VAL A 22 -8.07 12.05 -16.35
C VAL A 22 -8.20 10.51 -16.29
N LEU A 23 -7.19 9.84 -15.72
CA LEU A 23 -7.15 8.37 -15.59
C LEU A 23 -7.84 7.83 -14.30
N LEU A 24 -9.16 7.95 -14.16
CA LEU A 24 -9.81 7.51 -12.90
C LEU A 24 -9.82 5.98 -12.72
N ASN A 25 -9.85 5.21 -13.81
CA ASN A 25 -9.93 3.75 -13.79
C ASN A 25 -8.54 3.11 -14.00
N ASP A 26 -7.68 3.21 -12.99
CA ASP A 26 -6.27 2.82 -13.02
C ASP A 26 -6.04 1.35 -12.60
N TYR A 27 -6.68 0.41 -13.31
CA TYR A 27 -6.60 -1.04 -13.01
C TYR A 27 -5.16 -1.59 -12.99
N ARG A 28 -4.26 -1.03 -13.80
CA ARG A 28 -2.85 -1.45 -13.85
C ARG A 28 -2.13 -1.13 -12.55
N ARG A 29 -2.41 0.04 -11.96
CA ARG A 29 -1.89 0.44 -10.64
C ARG A 29 -2.41 -0.48 -9.55
N VAL A 30 -3.71 -0.78 -9.54
CA VAL A 30 -4.30 -1.74 -8.59
C VAL A 30 -3.62 -3.10 -8.67
N LYS A 31 -3.46 -3.65 -9.88
CA LYS A 31 -2.80 -4.94 -10.11
C LYS A 31 -1.33 -4.92 -9.65
N PHE A 32 -0.62 -3.83 -9.91
CA PHE A 32 0.75 -3.65 -9.44
C PHE A 32 0.82 -3.68 -7.91
N MET A 33 0.05 -2.82 -7.25
CA MET A 33 0.03 -2.71 -5.79
C MET A 33 -0.37 -4.03 -5.12
N SER A 34 -1.40 -4.71 -5.61
CA SER A 34 -1.84 -6.00 -5.06
C SER A 34 -0.74 -7.05 -5.15
N SER A 35 -0.04 -7.12 -6.30
CA SER A 35 1.03 -8.10 -6.51
C SER A 35 2.24 -7.88 -5.60
N TYR A 36 2.59 -6.61 -5.33
CA TYR A 36 3.69 -6.25 -4.43
C TYR A 36 3.34 -6.52 -2.97
N LEU A 37 2.11 -6.20 -2.54
CA LEU A 37 1.65 -6.51 -1.18
C LEU A 37 1.61 -8.03 -0.95
N ASP A 38 1.20 -8.82 -1.93
CA ASP A 38 1.27 -10.29 -1.85
C ASP A 38 2.72 -10.80 -1.76
N ALA A 39 3.65 -10.16 -2.48
CA ALA A 39 5.06 -10.49 -2.37
C ALA A 39 5.64 -10.14 -0.99
N LEU A 40 5.27 -9.00 -0.42
CA LEU A 40 5.65 -8.61 0.93
C LEU A 40 5.10 -9.59 1.97
N LYS A 41 3.84 -10.03 1.83
CA LYS A 41 3.26 -11.08 2.68
C LYS A 41 4.10 -12.36 2.65
N ARG A 42 4.52 -12.79 1.45
CA ARG A 42 5.37 -13.99 1.29
C ARG A 42 6.75 -13.78 1.91
N ALA A 43 7.32 -12.58 1.84
CA ALA A 43 8.59 -12.25 2.47
C ALA A 43 8.50 -12.28 4.00
N MET A 44 7.44 -11.69 4.58
CA MET A 44 7.17 -11.74 6.02
C MET A 44 7.02 -13.19 6.53
N ARG A 45 6.28 -14.04 5.79
CA ARG A 45 6.16 -15.47 6.10
C ARG A 45 7.49 -16.24 6.06
N LYS A 46 8.48 -15.72 5.33
CA LYS A 46 9.85 -16.27 5.28
C LYS A 46 10.78 -15.66 6.33
N GLY A 47 10.26 -14.82 7.24
CA GLY A 47 10.99 -14.26 8.37
C GLY A 47 11.51 -12.84 8.19
N ALA A 48 11.17 -12.13 7.11
CA ALA A 48 11.56 -10.73 6.96
C ALA A 48 10.81 -9.83 7.95
N ASP A 49 11.52 -9.01 8.73
CA ASP A 49 10.93 -8.02 9.66
C ASP A 49 10.52 -6.75 8.88
N ILE A 50 9.38 -6.81 8.19
CA ILE A 50 8.78 -5.65 7.51
C ILE A 50 7.70 -5.08 8.43
N ARG A 51 7.73 -3.77 8.64
CA ARG A 51 6.86 -3.06 9.61
C ARG A 51 5.97 -1.99 9.00
N GLY A 52 6.24 -1.54 7.78
CA GLY A 52 5.35 -0.62 7.09
C GLY A 52 5.51 -0.60 5.58
N TYR A 53 4.48 -0.10 4.91
CA TYR A 53 4.42 0.09 3.47
C TYR A 53 3.75 1.41 3.14
N PHE A 54 4.41 2.24 2.36
CA PHE A 54 3.93 3.53 1.90
C PHE A 54 3.86 3.54 0.37
N THR A 55 2.66 3.82 -0.13
CA THR A 55 2.44 3.92 -1.58
C THR A 55 2.94 5.28 -2.09
N TRP A 56 3.77 5.24 -3.13
CA TRP A 56 4.14 6.42 -3.90
C TRP A 56 3.13 6.57 -5.06
N SER A 57 2.26 7.58 -5.06
CA SER A 57 2.14 8.70 -4.12
C SER A 57 0.67 8.94 -3.75
N LEU A 58 0.43 9.81 -2.77
CA LEU A 58 -0.94 10.20 -2.44
C LEU A 58 -1.60 10.99 -3.58
N LEU A 59 -0.90 12.01 -4.11
CA LEU A 59 -1.42 12.93 -5.13
C LEU A 59 -0.57 12.85 -6.40
N ASP A 60 -1.18 13.12 -7.54
CA ASP A 60 -0.43 13.50 -8.73
C ASP A 60 0.47 14.70 -8.39
N ASN A 61 1.78 14.53 -8.57
CA ASN A 61 2.79 15.54 -8.27
C ASN A 61 3.64 15.84 -9.51
N PHE A 62 4.69 16.65 -9.30
CA PHE A 62 5.70 16.92 -10.32
C PHE A 62 6.74 15.78 -10.30
N GLU A 63 6.77 14.97 -11.35
CA GLU A 63 7.62 13.80 -11.48
C GLU A 63 8.96 14.15 -12.13
N TRP A 64 9.70 15.06 -11.49
CA TRP A 64 11.09 15.40 -11.82
C TRP A 64 11.31 15.68 -13.31
N ILE A 65 12.18 14.90 -13.97
CA ILE A 65 12.52 15.04 -15.39
C ILE A 65 11.32 14.83 -16.33
N TYR A 66 10.26 14.19 -15.85
CA TYR A 66 9.03 13.96 -16.60
C TYR A 66 7.97 15.04 -16.36
N GLY A 67 8.23 15.98 -15.45
CA GLY A 67 7.29 17.02 -15.06
C GLY A 67 5.91 16.45 -14.72
N TYR A 68 4.87 16.94 -15.37
CA TYR A 68 3.49 16.51 -15.13
C TYR A 68 2.99 15.47 -16.15
N THR A 69 3.86 14.71 -16.81
CA THR A 69 3.41 13.72 -17.82
C THR A 69 3.15 12.33 -17.23
N ILE A 70 3.85 11.99 -16.15
CA ILE A 70 3.70 10.72 -15.45
C ILE A 70 2.93 10.93 -14.15
N ARG A 71 1.96 10.04 -13.89
CA ARG A 71 1.08 10.10 -12.72
C ARG A 71 1.28 8.89 -11.84
N PHE A 72 1.72 9.11 -10.60
CA PHE A 72 1.81 8.08 -9.55
C PHE A 72 0.67 8.14 -8.53
N GLY A 73 -0.04 9.27 -8.47
CA GLY A 73 -1.00 9.56 -7.42
C GLY A 73 -2.18 8.60 -7.37
N LEU A 74 -2.57 8.21 -6.15
CA LEU A 74 -3.88 7.61 -5.88
C LEU A 74 -5.03 8.60 -6.17
N TYR A 75 -4.77 9.90 -6.03
CA TYR A 75 -5.69 10.96 -6.39
C TYR A 75 -5.20 11.68 -7.64
N HIS A 76 -6.11 11.82 -8.60
CA HIS A 76 -5.92 12.76 -9.68
C HIS A 76 -5.95 14.20 -9.13
N VAL A 77 -5.08 15.06 -9.64
CA VAL A 77 -5.11 16.49 -9.36
C VAL A 77 -5.29 17.26 -10.67
N ASP A 78 -6.34 18.07 -10.75
CA ASP A 78 -6.43 19.11 -11.76
C ASP A 78 -5.50 20.26 -11.34
N PHE A 79 -4.43 20.49 -12.09
CA PHE A 79 -3.42 21.51 -11.73
C PHE A 79 -3.92 22.94 -11.92
N HIS A 80 -5.00 23.17 -12.66
CA HIS A 80 -5.58 24.50 -12.83
C HIS A 80 -6.55 24.84 -11.71
N THR A 81 -7.43 23.91 -11.36
CA THR A 81 -8.48 24.13 -10.35
C THR A 81 -8.09 23.67 -8.95
N GLN A 82 -7.03 22.86 -8.83
CA GLN A 82 -6.61 22.17 -7.60
C GLN A 82 -7.63 21.14 -7.07
N GLU A 83 -8.61 20.77 -7.89
CA GLU A 83 -9.55 19.71 -7.55
C GLU A 83 -8.82 18.36 -7.44
N ARG A 84 -9.19 17.56 -6.42
CA ARG A 84 -8.64 16.22 -6.22
C ARG A 84 -9.74 15.17 -6.39
N THR A 85 -9.56 14.27 -7.35
CA THR A 85 -10.51 13.19 -7.63
C THR A 85 -9.87 11.85 -7.27
N PRO A 86 -10.48 11.04 -6.38
CA PRO A 86 -9.95 9.72 -6.05
C PRO A 86 -10.00 8.82 -7.30
N ARG A 87 -8.91 8.10 -7.57
CA ARG A 87 -8.90 7.03 -8.58
C ARG A 87 -9.41 5.72 -8.00
N LEU A 88 -9.64 4.73 -8.86
CA LEU A 88 -10.02 3.38 -8.44
C LEU A 88 -9.01 2.80 -7.42
N SER A 89 -7.72 3.03 -7.62
CA SER A 89 -6.66 2.61 -6.68
C SER A 89 -6.80 3.21 -5.28
N ALA A 90 -7.27 4.45 -5.14
CA ALA A 90 -7.51 5.06 -3.82
C ALA A 90 -8.60 4.29 -3.06
N SER A 91 -9.73 4.03 -3.72
CA SER A 91 -10.84 3.27 -3.16
C SER A 91 -10.45 1.83 -2.85
N TRP A 92 -9.71 1.19 -3.76
CA TRP A 92 -9.18 -0.16 -3.56
C TRP A 92 -8.24 -0.24 -2.36
N TYR A 93 -7.29 0.70 -2.24
CA TYR A 93 -6.30 0.71 -1.17
C TYR A 93 -6.95 0.98 0.20
N LYS A 94 -7.93 1.89 0.26
CA LYS A 94 -8.76 2.11 1.45
C LYS A 94 -9.46 0.83 1.89
N ASN A 95 -10.11 0.12 0.95
CA ASN A 95 -10.81 -1.12 1.25
C ASN A 95 -9.85 -2.23 1.68
N PHE A 96 -8.68 -2.33 1.04
CA PHE A 96 -7.62 -3.25 1.42
C PHE A 96 -7.18 -3.03 2.87
N ILE A 97 -6.88 -1.78 3.26
CA ILE A 97 -6.51 -1.43 4.65
C ILE A 97 -7.65 -1.82 5.61
N PHE A 98 -8.88 -1.45 5.27
CA PHE A 98 -10.04 -1.71 6.13
C PHE A 98 -10.24 -3.22 6.39
N GLN A 99 -10.18 -4.04 5.35
CA GLN A 99 -10.32 -5.50 5.47
C GLN A 99 -9.24 -6.11 6.35
N HIS A 100 -8.00 -5.65 6.22
CA HIS A 100 -6.89 -6.16 7.03
C HIS A 100 -6.99 -5.71 8.49
N ARG A 101 -7.49 -4.48 8.77
CA ARG A 101 -7.77 -4.05 10.14
C ARG A 101 -8.88 -4.89 10.80
N ALA A 102 -9.94 -5.23 10.06
CA ALA A 102 -11.01 -6.08 10.56
C ALA A 102 -10.51 -7.48 10.94
N GLN A 103 -9.73 -8.12 10.05
CA GLN A 103 -9.14 -9.44 10.29
C GLN A 103 -8.23 -9.48 11.54
N CYS A 104 -7.49 -8.39 11.80
CA CYS A 104 -6.69 -8.27 13.02
C CYS A 104 -7.56 -8.23 14.29
N LYS A 105 -8.69 -7.52 14.25
CA LYS A 105 -9.62 -7.45 15.40
C LYS A 105 -10.28 -8.79 15.69
N ASP A 106 -10.73 -9.49 14.65
CA ASP A 106 -11.39 -10.79 14.81
C ASP A 106 -10.43 -11.84 15.40
N HIS A 107 -9.16 -11.84 14.96
CA HIS A 107 -8.14 -12.72 15.52
C HIS A 107 -7.81 -12.38 16.98
N MET A 108 -7.78 -11.09 17.34
CA MET A 108 -7.51 -10.67 18.71
C MET A 108 -8.65 -11.06 19.68
N MET A 109 -9.91 -10.91 19.25
CA MET A 109 -11.10 -11.31 20.02
C MET A 109 -11.22 -12.83 20.19
N MET A 110 -10.68 -13.64 19.27
CA MET A 110 -10.65 -15.10 19.41
C MET A 110 -9.51 -15.61 20.31
N SER A 111 -8.50 -14.77 20.61
CA SER A 111 -7.30 -15.16 21.35
C SER A 111 -7.38 -15.00 22.88
N GLU A 112 -8.50 -14.50 23.42
CA GLU A 112 -8.72 -14.37 24.88
C GLU A 112 -8.76 -15.71 25.63
N THR A 113 -8.71 -16.85 24.92
CA THR A 113 -8.48 -18.17 25.51
C THR A 113 -7.27 -18.88 24.90
N LYS A 114 -6.10 -18.64 25.52
CA LYS A 114 -4.81 -19.38 25.40
C LYS A 114 -3.84 -18.92 24.29
N LYS A 115 -2.74 -18.31 24.78
CA LYS A 115 -1.42 -18.05 24.15
C LYS A 115 -1.43 -17.18 22.89
N GLU A 116 -0.69 -16.07 22.95
CA GLU A 116 -0.31 -15.27 21.79
C GLU A 116 0.20 -16.19 20.67
N ASP A 117 -0.52 -16.26 19.55
CA ASP A 117 -0.05 -16.94 18.35
C ASP A 117 0.99 -16.03 17.68
N PRO A 118 2.27 -16.42 17.61
CA PRO A 118 3.30 -15.64 16.94
C PRO A 118 3.02 -15.43 15.44
N ASN A 119 2.07 -16.18 14.85
CA ASN A 119 1.62 -15.94 13.48
C ASN A 119 0.64 -14.78 13.33
N CYS A 120 0.06 -14.23 14.41
CA CYS A 120 -0.80 -13.04 14.35
C CYS A 120 -0.04 -11.81 13.82
N CYS A 121 1.24 -11.66 14.17
CA CYS A 121 2.13 -10.60 13.67
C CYS A 121 2.63 -10.81 12.23
N SER A 122 2.40 -11.99 11.64
CA SER A 122 2.87 -12.33 10.28
C SER A 122 1.90 -11.92 9.16
N CYS A 123 0.75 -11.38 9.53
CA CYS A 123 -0.27 -10.95 8.58
C CYS A 123 -0.04 -9.47 8.21
N LEU A 124 -0.22 -9.11 6.93
CA LEU A 124 -0.17 -7.73 6.40
C LEU A 124 -0.98 -6.71 7.23
N SER A 125 -1.89 -7.19 8.06
CA SER A 125 -2.71 -6.41 8.97
C SER A 125 -1.92 -5.61 10.02
N CYS A 126 -0.70 -6.01 10.40
CA CYS A 126 0.16 -5.19 11.26
C CYS A 126 0.92 -4.08 10.50
N LEU A 127 1.07 -4.17 9.17
CA LEU A 127 1.86 -3.22 8.36
C LEU A 127 1.18 -1.85 8.14
N MET A 128 -0.13 -1.77 8.37
CA MET A 128 -1.00 -0.70 7.85
C MET A 128 -1.71 0.09 8.97
N LEU A 129 -1.21 -0.01 10.20
CA LEU A 129 -1.80 0.54 11.43
C LEU A 129 -1.04 1.74 12.03
N GLN A 130 -0.10 2.34 11.30
CA GLN A 130 0.44 3.66 11.65
C GLN A 130 -0.20 4.75 10.79
#